data_AF-A0A970NMV5-F1
#
_entry.id   AF-A0A970NMV5-F1
#
_cell.length_a   1.000
_cell.length_b   1.000
_cell.length_c   1.000
_cell.angle_alpha   90.00
_cell.angle_beta   90.00
_cell.angle_gamma   90.00
#
_symmetry.space_group_name_H-M   'P 1'
#
loop_
_entity.id
_entity.type
_entity.pdbx_description
1 polymer ?
#
loop_
_entity_poly.entity_id
_entity_poly.type
_entity_poly.pdbx_seq_one_letter_code
_entity_poly.pdbx_strand_id
1 'polypeptide(L)'
;MAKTEPFNEHLDQYEEWFFENHYAFQSELAAIRKALPDSGRGIEIGIGSGKFAVPLGIKEGVEPSKTMREKAMERGLSVIDGVAENLPIPDNSYGFVLMVTTICFVDDINKSLSESNRILKKDGCIILGFVDRESPVGKLYLSIKDKSIFYKDAVCLGPLENRT
;
A
#
# COMPACT_ATOMS: atom_id res chain seq x y z
N MET A 1 -13.17 -7.43 7.55
CA MET A 1 -12.18 -8.51 7.73
C MET A 1 -11.15 -8.31 6.63
N ALA A 2 -9.85 -8.35 6.94
CA ALA A 2 -8.81 -8.02 5.97
C ALA A 2 -8.90 -8.92 4.71
N LYS A 3 -8.92 -8.29 3.53
CA LYS A 3 -9.05 -8.92 2.21
C LYS A 3 -7.72 -9.55 1.76
N THR A 4 -7.28 -10.59 2.47
CA THR A 4 -5.94 -11.20 2.27
C THR A 4 -5.94 -12.41 1.36
N GLU A 5 -7.08 -13.07 1.16
CA GLU A 5 -7.18 -14.35 0.44
C GLU A 5 -6.54 -14.33 -0.96
N PRO A 6 -6.82 -13.35 -1.85
CA PRO A 6 -6.16 -13.31 -3.16
C PRO A 6 -4.64 -13.21 -3.08
N PHE A 7 -4.12 -12.46 -2.11
CA PHE A 7 -2.69 -12.25 -1.91
C PHE A 7 -2.01 -13.44 -1.23
N ASN A 8 -2.76 -14.21 -0.43
CA ASN A 8 -2.28 -15.45 0.16
C ASN A 8 -2.15 -16.57 -0.89
N GLU A 9 -3.13 -16.68 -1.79
CA GLU A 9 -3.25 -17.80 -2.73
C GLU A 9 -2.49 -17.57 -4.05
N HIS A 10 -2.28 -16.32 -4.44
CA HIS A 10 -1.74 -15.98 -5.76
C HIS A 10 -0.48 -15.10 -5.70
N LEU A 11 0.42 -15.35 -4.73
CA LEU A 11 1.68 -14.61 -4.58
C LEU A 11 2.49 -14.54 -5.89
N ASP A 12 2.62 -15.64 -6.61
CA ASP A 12 3.41 -15.68 -7.85
C ASP A 12 2.80 -14.79 -8.95
N GLN A 13 1.47 -14.79 -9.09
CA GLN A 13 0.79 -13.92 -10.07
C GLN A 13 0.90 -12.45 -9.68
N TYR A 14 0.83 -12.15 -8.38
CA TYR A 14 1.08 -10.80 -7.86
C TYR A 14 2.50 -10.35 -8.21
N GLU A 15 3.50 -11.21 -7.98
CA GLU A 15 4.91 -10.91 -8.26
C GLU A 15 5.19 -10.72 -9.76
N GLU A 16 4.59 -11.57 -10.60
CA GLU A 16 4.72 -11.57 -12.06
C GLU A 16 4.20 -10.28 -12.68
N TRP A 17 3.12 -9.70 -12.13
CA TRP A 17 2.59 -8.42 -12.61
C TRP A 17 3.66 -7.32 -12.66
N PHE A 18 4.56 -7.26 -11.67
CA PHE A 18 5.65 -6.28 -11.61
C PHE A 18 6.77 -6.57 -12.63
N PHE A 19 6.90 -7.81 -13.08
CA PHE A 19 7.81 -8.19 -14.14
C PHE A 19 7.23 -7.82 -15.51
N GLU A 20 5.99 -8.23 -15.79
CA GLU A 20 5.30 -7.94 -17.05
C GLU A 20 5.05 -6.43 -17.26
N ASN A 21 4.71 -5.72 -16.18
CA ASN A 21 4.39 -4.29 -16.21
C ASN A 21 5.56 -3.43 -15.71
N HIS A 22 6.80 -3.84 -16.00
CA HIS A 22 8.01 -3.22 -15.48
C HIS A 22 8.04 -1.69 -15.62
N TYR A 23 7.66 -1.14 -16.77
CA TYR A 23 7.67 0.31 -16.99
C TYR A 23 6.62 1.07 -16.18
N ALA A 24 5.44 0.46 -15.96
CA ALA A 24 4.42 1.04 -15.09
C ALA A 24 4.93 1.08 -13.65
N PHE A 25 5.47 -0.04 -13.17
CA PHE A 25 6.08 -0.12 -11.84
C PHE A 25 7.24 0.87 -11.65
N GLN A 26 8.14 1.02 -12.62
CA GLN A 26 9.21 2.02 -12.54
C GLN A 26 8.67 3.46 -12.50
N SER A 27 7.60 3.73 -13.22
CA SER A 27 6.95 5.05 -13.22
C SER A 27 6.31 5.35 -11.86
N GLU A 28 5.63 4.39 -11.26
CA GLU A 28 5.05 4.49 -9.91
C GLU A 28 6.13 4.70 -8.86
N LEU A 29 7.21 3.89 -8.91
CA LEU A 29 8.37 4.06 -8.02
C LEU A 29 8.98 5.46 -8.14
N ALA A 30 9.16 5.96 -9.37
CA ALA A 30 9.71 7.28 -9.60
C ALA A 30 8.80 8.40 -9.06
N ALA A 31 7.49 8.24 -9.19
CA ALA A 31 6.51 9.18 -8.63
C ALA A 31 6.55 9.18 -7.09
N ILE A 32 6.53 8.00 -6.46
CA ILE A 32 6.59 7.87 -5.01
C ILE A 32 7.90 8.45 -4.48
N ARG A 33 9.04 8.13 -5.11
CA ARG A 33 10.35 8.64 -4.69
C ARG A 33 10.42 10.17 -4.67
N LYS A 34 9.70 10.87 -5.58
CA LYS A 34 9.62 12.33 -5.57
C LYS A 34 8.76 12.90 -4.45
N ALA A 35 7.82 12.11 -3.92
CA ALA A 35 6.92 12.51 -2.85
C ALA A 35 7.46 12.14 -1.45
N LEU A 36 8.43 11.20 -1.38
CA LEU A 36 9.05 10.83 -0.11
C LEU A 36 9.87 12.01 0.46
N PRO A 37 9.85 12.20 1.79
CA PRO A 37 10.72 13.17 2.44
C PRO A 37 12.20 12.73 2.33
N ASP A 38 13.10 13.71 2.30
CA ASP A 38 14.55 13.46 2.21
C ASP A 38 15.12 12.73 3.44
N SER A 39 14.41 12.78 4.57
CA SER A 39 14.83 12.15 5.82
C SER A 39 13.63 11.73 6.68
N GLY A 40 13.92 10.90 7.67
CA GLY A 40 12.92 10.38 8.60
C GLY A 40 12.79 8.87 8.53
N ARG A 41 12.42 8.25 9.64
CA ARG A 41 12.13 6.82 9.72
C ARG A 41 10.75 6.57 9.10
N GLY A 42 10.70 5.84 7.99
CA GLY A 42 9.47 5.50 7.29
C GLY A 42 8.91 4.13 7.63
N ILE A 43 7.61 3.97 7.48
CA ILE A 43 6.92 2.67 7.49
C ILE A 43 5.94 2.56 6.32
N GLU A 44 5.85 1.38 5.72
CA GLU A 44 4.83 1.07 4.72
C GLU A 44 3.67 0.27 5.33
N ILE A 45 2.44 0.77 5.18
CA ILE A 45 1.23 0.09 5.64
C ILE A 45 0.58 -0.63 4.45
N GLY A 46 0.35 -1.94 4.61
CA GLY A 46 0.13 -2.86 3.50
C GLY A 46 1.42 -3.05 2.69
N ILE A 47 2.53 -3.36 3.38
CA ILE A 47 3.85 -3.52 2.75
C ILE A 47 3.89 -4.66 1.72
N GLY A 48 2.91 -5.57 1.75
CA GLY A 48 2.80 -6.70 0.85
C GLY A 48 4.08 -7.54 0.87
N SER A 49 4.55 -7.93 -0.32
CA SER A 49 5.82 -8.63 -0.46
C SER A 49 7.05 -7.71 -0.40
N GLY A 50 6.87 -6.40 -0.21
CA GLY A 50 7.97 -5.43 -0.15
C GLY A 50 8.44 -4.90 -1.51
N LYS A 51 7.60 -4.99 -2.56
CA LYS A 51 7.93 -4.49 -3.92
C LYS A 51 8.29 -3.01 -3.94
N PHE A 52 7.61 -2.19 -3.14
CA PHE A 52 7.88 -0.76 -3.02
C PHE A 52 8.91 -0.47 -1.92
N ALA A 53 8.75 -1.07 -0.73
CA ALA A 53 9.69 -0.87 0.38
C ALA A 53 11.17 -1.05 0.00
N VAL A 54 11.53 -2.16 -0.66
CA VAL A 54 12.93 -2.48 -0.99
C VAL A 54 13.61 -1.38 -1.84
N PRO A 55 13.11 -1.03 -3.04
CA PRO A 55 13.73 -0.01 -3.89
C PRO A 55 13.58 1.43 -3.37
N LEU A 56 12.69 1.67 -2.40
CA LEU A 56 12.53 2.97 -1.72
C LEU A 56 13.37 3.08 -0.45
N GLY A 57 14.04 2.00 -0.04
CA GLY A 57 14.88 1.98 1.17
C GLY A 57 14.09 1.93 2.48
N ILE A 58 12.77 1.69 2.44
CA ILE A 58 11.93 1.50 3.62
C ILE A 58 12.18 0.09 4.16
N LYS A 59 12.37 -0.04 5.47
CA LYS A 59 12.77 -1.30 6.12
C LYS A 59 11.67 -1.95 6.95
N GLU A 60 10.61 -1.21 7.23
CA GLU A 60 9.58 -1.60 8.17
C GLU A 60 8.19 -1.48 7.53
N GLY A 61 7.30 -2.40 7.90
CA GLY A 61 5.93 -2.34 7.44
C GLY A 61 4.94 -3.15 8.25
N VAL A 62 3.67 -2.97 7.91
CA VAL A 62 2.53 -3.74 8.45
C VAL A 62 1.83 -4.43 7.28
N GLU A 63 1.53 -5.72 7.43
CA GLU A 63 0.83 -6.48 6.39
C GLU A 63 0.00 -7.60 7.04
N PRO A 64 -1.31 -7.71 6.77
CA PRO A 64 -2.15 -8.76 7.34
C PRO A 64 -2.00 -10.14 6.66
N SER A 65 -1.55 -10.22 5.40
CA SER A 65 -1.29 -11.49 4.70
C SER A 65 0.00 -12.15 5.20
N LYS A 66 -0.12 -13.34 5.80
CA LYS A 66 1.03 -14.12 6.24
C LYS A 66 2.00 -14.44 5.09
N THR A 67 1.48 -14.88 3.95
CA THR A 67 2.28 -15.21 2.77
C THR A 67 3.09 -14.01 2.28
N MET A 68 2.46 -12.83 2.22
CA MET A 68 3.12 -11.59 1.81
C MET A 68 4.18 -11.15 2.82
N ARG A 69 3.88 -11.24 4.13
CA ARG A 69 4.87 -10.98 5.20
C ARG A 69 6.09 -11.87 5.08
N GLU A 70 5.89 -13.18 4.90
CA GLU A 70 6.99 -14.14 4.73
C GLU A 70 7.87 -13.73 3.55
N LYS A 71 7.26 -13.35 2.42
CA LYS A 71 8.01 -12.89 1.25
C LYS A 71 8.78 -11.59 1.49
N ALA A 72 8.21 -10.64 2.22
CA ALA A 72 8.87 -9.41 2.59
C ALA A 72 10.04 -9.65 3.56
N MET A 73 9.88 -10.56 4.52
CA MET A 73 10.94 -10.94 5.46
C MET A 73 12.13 -11.63 4.77
N GLU A 74 11.88 -12.46 3.74
CA GLU A 74 12.94 -13.02 2.88
C GLU A 74 13.79 -11.92 2.21
N ARG A 75 13.22 -10.74 1.97
CA ARG A 75 13.91 -9.57 1.40
C ARG A 75 14.61 -8.71 2.46
N GLY A 76 14.66 -9.17 3.71
CA GLY A 76 15.31 -8.47 4.82
C GLY A 76 14.49 -7.31 5.40
N LEU A 77 13.17 -7.32 5.22
CA LEU A 77 12.26 -6.33 5.81
C LEU A 77 11.75 -6.80 7.18
N SER A 78 11.49 -5.84 8.07
CA SER A 78 10.85 -6.08 9.36
C SER A 78 9.35 -5.84 9.24
N VAL A 79 8.55 -6.89 9.27
CA VAL A 79 7.11 -6.79 9.01
C VAL A 79 6.28 -7.24 10.20
N ILE A 80 5.34 -6.40 10.61
CA ILE A 80 4.43 -6.66 11.73
C ILE A 80 3.09 -7.15 11.17
N ASP A 81 2.53 -8.18 11.81
CA ASP A 81 1.16 -8.62 11.54
C ASP A 81 0.17 -7.57 12.06
N GLY A 82 -0.69 -7.06 11.20
CA GLY A 82 -1.66 -6.04 11.56
C GLY A 82 -2.45 -5.52 10.36
N VAL A 83 -3.47 -4.71 10.66
CA VAL A 83 -4.33 -4.06 9.67
C VAL A 83 -4.23 -2.54 9.82
N ALA A 84 -4.51 -1.81 8.75
CA ALA A 84 -4.37 -0.35 8.74
C ALA A 84 -5.28 0.36 9.75
N GLU A 85 -6.41 -0.25 10.09
CA GLU A 85 -7.44 0.27 10.99
C GLU A 85 -7.12 0.09 12.48
N ASN A 86 -6.06 -0.63 12.82
CA ASN A 86 -5.63 -0.87 14.20
C ASN A 86 -4.14 -1.24 14.23
N LEU A 87 -3.28 -0.23 14.08
CA LEU A 87 -1.84 -0.41 13.92
C LEU A 87 -1.21 -0.80 15.27
N PRO A 88 -0.51 -1.95 15.36
CA PRO A 88 0.18 -2.40 16.58
C PRO A 88 1.50 -1.64 16.80
N ILE A 89 1.43 -0.31 16.76
CA ILE A 89 2.55 0.62 16.74
C ILE A 89 2.26 1.75 17.74
N PRO A 90 3.24 2.18 18.56
CA PRO A 90 3.07 3.32 19.46
C PRO A 90 2.87 4.65 18.71
N ASP A 91 2.19 5.59 19.35
CA ASP A 91 2.02 6.96 18.85
C ASP A 91 3.37 7.63 18.56
N ASN A 92 3.40 8.56 17.60
CA ASN A 92 4.58 9.41 17.31
C ASN A 92 5.89 8.63 17.03
N SER A 93 5.80 7.49 16.36
CA SER A 93 6.95 6.60 16.10
C SER A 93 7.67 6.88 14.78
N TYR A 94 6.96 7.31 13.74
CA TYR A 94 7.47 7.40 12.37
C TYR A 94 7.46 8.83 11.81
N GLY A 95 8.44 9.15 10.96
CA GLY A 95 8.51 10.43 10.26
C GLY A 95 7.61 10.49 9.02
N PHE A 96 7.33 9.35 8.39
CA PHE A 96 6.34 9.25 7.33
C PHE A 96 5.71 7.86 7.28
N VAL A 97 4.50 7.82 6.72
CA VAL A 97 3.75 6.61 6.40
C VAL A 97 3.54 6.55 4.90
N LEU A 98 3.86 5.40 4.29
CA LEU A 98 3.57 5.11 2.89
C LEU A 98 2.42 4.10 2.80
N MET A 99 1.46 4.34 1.91
CA MET A 99 0.45 3.35 1.50
C MET A 99 0.41 3.32 -0.02
N VAL A 100 0.80 2.21 -0.65
CA VAL A 100 0.76 2.05 -2.11
C VAL A 100 -0.29 1.03 -2.49
N THR A 101 -1.35 1.48 -3.16
CA THR A 101 -2.54 0.69 -3.52
C THR A 101 -3.27 0.03 -2.34
N THR A 102 -2.78 0.14 -1.11
CA THR A 102 -3.37 -0.42 0.12
C THR A 102 -4.72 0.20 0.47
N ILE A 103 -4.86 1.52 0.33
CA ILE A 103 -6.06 2.26 0.78
C ILE A 103 -7.34 1.82 0.06
N CYS A 104 -7.22 1.15 -1.09
CA CYS A 104 -8.34 0.59 -1.84
C CYS A 104 -8.84 -0.75 -1.25
N PHE A 105 -8.09 -1.38 -0.35
CA PHE A 105 -8.36 -2.71 0.21
C PHE A 105 -8.72 -2.69 1.70
N VAL A 106 -8.63 -1.53 2.36
CA VAL A 106 -9.03 -1.38 3.76
C VAL A 106 -10.56 -1.45 3.90
N ASP A 107 -11.01 -1.86 5.08
CA ASP A 107 -12.44 -1.87 5.45
C ASP A 107 -12.92 -0.44 5.80
N ASP A 108 -12.08 0.36 6.47
CA ASP A 108 -12.39 1.73 6.87
C ASP A 108 -11.23 2.69 6.57
N ILE A 109 -11.42 3.51 5.55
CA ILE A 109 -10.45 4.53 5.09
C ILE A 109 -10.20 5.57 6.19
N ASN A 110 -11.25 6.08 6.84
CA ASN A 110 -11.10 7.14 7.84
C ASN A 110 -10.33 6.63 9.05
N LYS A 111 -10.65 5.42 9.51
CA LYS A 111 -9.94 4.79 10.62
C LYS A 111 -8.49 4.47 10.25
N SER A 112 -8.24 3.99 9.04
CA SER A 112 -6.89 3.73 8.53
C SER A 112 -6.03 5.00 8.46
N LEU A 113 -6.60 6.11 8.01
CA LEU A 113 -5.91 7.41 7.98
C LEU A 113 -5.71 7.98 9.40
N SER A 114 -6.69 7.80 10.29
CA SER A 114 -6.57 8.20 11.70
C SER A 114 -5.46 7.44 12.43
N GLU A 115 -5.36 6.12 12.23
CA GLU A 115 -4.28 5.30 12.80
C GLU A 115 -2.92 5.66 12.21
N SER A 116 -2.86 5.87 10.88
CA SER A 116 -1.64 6.34 10.21
C SER A 116 -1.18 7.69 10.79
N ASN A 117 -2.11 8.61 11.05
CA ASN A 117 -1.82 9.89 11.67
C ASN A 117 -1.37 9.74 13.14
N ARG A 118 -1.97 8.83 13.91
CA ARG A 118 -1.59 8.56 15.31
C ARG A 118 -0.13 8.14 15.45
N ILE A 119 0.35 7.29 14.54
CA ILE A 119 1.73 6.76 14.59
C ILE A 119 2.78 7.75 14.03
N LEU A 120 2.35 8.82 13.37
CA LEU A 120 3.25 9.85 12.85
C LEU A 120 3.74 10.77 13.96
N LYS A 121 5.01 11.14 13.88
CA LYS A 121 5.59 12.24 14.65
C LYS A 121 4.95 13.55 14.24
N LYS A 122 5.12 14.56 15.10
CA LYS A 122 4.88 15.96 14.73
C LYS A 122 5.62 16.28 13.42
N ASP A 123 4.91 16.94 12.51
CA ASP A 123 5.37 17.32 11.16
C ASP A 123 5.64 16.13 10.21
N GLY A 124 5.25 14.91 10.61
CA GLY A 124 5.27 13.75 9.75
C GLY A 124 4.18 13.81 8.67
N CYS A 125 4.34 13.02 7.62
CA CYS A 125 3.41 13.02 6.48
C CYS A 125 2.93 11.62 6.10
N ILE A 126 1.76 11.57 5.45
CA ILE A 126 1.22 10.38 4.81
C ILE A 126 1.40 10.54 3.31
N ILE A 127 2.00 9.54 2.66
CA ILE A 127 2.11 9.43 1.22
C ILE A 127 1.15 8.33 0.76
N LEU A 128 0.14 8.72 -0.03
CA LEU A 128 -0.83 7.80 -0.61
C LEU A 128 -0.55 7.64 -2.11
N GLY A 129 -0.13 6.44 -2.52
CA GLY A 129 -0.08 6.03 -3.92
C GLY A 129 -1.30 5.18 -4.25
N PHE A 130 -2.11 5.58 -5.23
CA PHE A 130 -3.22 4.76 -5.72
C PHE A 130 -3.49 5.09 -7.18
N VAL A 131 -4.14 4.16 -7.88
CA VAL A 131 -4.58 4.37 -9.26
C VAL A 131 -5.86 5.20 -9.22
N ASP A 132 -5.78 6.43 -9.73
CA ASP A 132 -6.95 7.28 -9.90
C ASP A 132 -7.95 6.63 -10.84
N ARG A 133 -9.18 6.41 -10.34
CA ARG A 133 -10.32 5.86 -11.08
C ARG A 133 -10.59 6.60 -12.39
N GLU A 134 -10.39 7.92 -12.43
CA GLU A 134 -10.69 8.74 -13.60
C GLU A 134 -9.59 8.74 -14.65
N SER A 135 -8.40 8.25 -14.30
CA SER A 135 -7.29 8.10 -15.23
C SER A 135 -7.59 7.04 -16.31
N PRO A 136 -6.92 7.11 -17.49
CA PRO A 136 -7.05 6.07 -18.51
C PRO A 136 -6.76 4.65 -17.97
N VAL A 137 -5.79 4.52 -17.06
CA VAL A 137 -5.45 3.26 -16.41
C VAL A 137 -6.54 2.84 -15.42
N GLY A 138 -7.06 3.77 -14.62
CA GLY A 138 -8.18 3.50 -13.70
C GLY A 138 -9.43 3.02 -14.44
N LYS A 139 -9.77 3.65 -15.58
CA LYS A 139 -10.88 3.24 -16.45
C LYS A 139 -10.66 1.86 -17.06
N LEU A 140 -9.43 1.55 -17.47
CA LEU A 140 -9.07 0.21 -17.92
C LEU A 140 -9.26 -0.83 -16.80
N TYR A 141 -8.72 -0.57 -15.61
CA TYR A 141 -8.86 -1.47 -14.46
C TYR A 141 -10.31 -1.66 -14.03
N LEU A 142 -11.14 -0.61 -14.08
CA LEU A 142 -12.57 -0.74 -13.88
C LEU A 142 -13.23 -1.68 -14.89
N SER A 143 -12.86 -1.59 -16.18
CA SER A 143 -13.45 -2.43 -17.24
C SER A 143 -13.12 -3.92 -17.11
N ILE A 144 -12.03 -4.26 -16.41
CA ILE A 144 -11.59 -5.64 -16.17
C ILE A 144 -11.75 -6.07 -14.70
N LYS A 145 -12.32 -5.20 -13.85
CA LYS A 145 -12.36 -5.38 -12.39
C LYS A 145 -12.96 -6.72 -11.98
N ASP A 146 -14.11 -7.06 -12.55
CA ASP A 146 -14.85 -8.29 -12.23
C ASP A 146 -14.12 -9.57 -12.69
N LYS A 147 -13.11 -9.43 -13.56
CA LYS A 147 -12.26 -10.53 -14.04
C LYS A 147 -10.92 -10.59 -13.29
N SER A 148 -10.60 -9.59 -12.49
CA SER A 148 -9.32 -9.52 -11.79
C SER A 148 -9.39 -10.23 -10.44
N ILE A 149 -8.47 -11.17 -10.25
CA ILE A 149 -8.28 -11.87 -8.97
C ILE A 149 -8.01 -10.89 -7.83
N PHE A 150 -7.21 -9.84 -8.10
CA PHE A 150 -6.80 -8.86 -7.10
C PHE A 150 -7.71 -7.64 -7.00
N TYR A 151 -8.24 -7.14 -8.12
CA TYR A 151 -9.00 -5.87 -8.12
C TYR A 151 -10.50 -6.02 -7.89
N LYS A 152 -11.07 -7.24 -7.90
CA LYS A 152 -12.52 -7.47 -7.69
C LYS A 152 -13.04 -6.80 -6.41
N ASP A 153 -12.26 -6.85 -5.33
CA ASP A 153 -12.66 -6.33 -4.02
C ASP A 153 -12.09 -4.93 -3.71
N ALA A 154 -11.40 -4.32 -4.67
CA ALA A 154 -10.82 -2.99 -4.53
C ALA A 154 -11.90 -1.89 -4.59
N VAL A 155 -11.79 -0.89 -3.72
CA VAL A 155 -12.57 0.35 -3.81
C VAL A 155 -11.79 1.34 -4.67
N CYS A 156 -12.30 1.64 -5.86
CA CYS A 156 -11.65 2.60 -6.76
C CYS A 156 -11.86 4.03 -6.26
N LEU A 157 -10.77 4.69 -5.90
CA LEU A 157 -10.77 6.09 -5.46
C LEU A 157 -10.54 7.01 -6.67
N GLY A 158 -11.26 8.12 -6.73
CA GLY A 158 -11.01 9.23 -7.66
C GLY A 158 -10.89 10.54 -6.88
N PRO A 159 -10.41 11.63 -7.51
CA PRO A 159 -10.43 12.95 -6.88
C PRO A 159 -11.86 13.25 -6.42
N LEU A 160 -11.98 13.51 -5.12
CA LEU A 160 -13.20 13.72 -4.34
C LEU A 160 -14.42 14.09 -5.19
N GLU A 161 -15.41 13.19 -5.25
CA GLU A 161 -16.79 13.68 -5.22
C GLU A 161 -16.91 14.45 -3.91
N ASN A 162 -17.09 15.77 -4.00
CA ASN A 162 -17.48 16.61 -2.88
C ASN A 162 -18.70 15.96 -2.22
N ARG A 163 -18.48 15.16 -1.17
CA ARG A 163 -19.53 14.81 -0.23
C ARG A 163 -19.70 16.01 0.68
N THR A 164 -20.46 16.98 0.17
CA THR A 164 -21.17 17.99 0.98
C THR A 164 -22.08 17.30 1.98
#